data_AF-E4TGA0-F1
#
_entry.id   AF-E4TGA0-F1
#
_cell.length_a   1.000
_cell.length_b   1.000
_cell.length_c   1.000
_cell.angle_alpha   90.00
_cell.angle_beta   90.00
_cell.angle_gamma   90.00
#
_symmetry.space_group_name_H-M   'P 1'
#
loop_
_entity.id
_entity.type
_entity.pdbx_description
1 polymer ?
#
loop_
_entity_poly.entity_id
_entity_poly.type
_entity_poly.pdbx_seq_one_letter_code
_entity_poly.pdbx_strand_id
1 'polypeptide(L)'
;MKIRFLVLILLISFGSLLYAEDSLINIQQLQKSLQAKEKQLAEKEKALNEKEKRLKTLEADLNAKQKELEEIRNTIQKIYDDLKGVDDENIDKLVKTLSNTKPKSAAAIIEKMDDNQAVKVLKRMDPKKSGAIMTALGKSNPEKAAKISGQLISPQR
;
A
#
# COMPACT_ATOMS: atom_id res chain seq x y z
N MET A 1 43.41 89.03 -9.61
CA MET A 1 43.27 87.86 -10.50
C MET A 1 43.54 86.51 -9.79
N LYS A 2 44.50 86.42 -8.85
CA LYS A 2 44.90 85.16 -8.18
C LYS A 2 43.82 84.47 -7.31
N ILE A 3 42.97 85.25 -6.63
CA ILE A 3 41.93 84.72 -5.72
C ILE A 3 40.83 83.97 -6.47
N ARG A 4 40.41 84.46 -7.65
CA ARG A 4 39.38 83.80 -8.47
C ARG A 4 39.82 82.44 -9.01
N PHE A 5 41.11 82.28 -9.30
CA PHE A 5 41.67 81.01 -9.79
C PHE A 5 41.76 79.96 -8.68
N LEU A 6 42.13 80.39 -7.46
CA LEU A 6 42.21 79.50 -6.30
C LEU A 6 40.84 78.98 -5.86
N VAL A 7 39.80 79.82 -5.93
CA VAL A 7 38.40 79.40 -5.66
C VAL A 7 37.90 78.38 -6.69
N LEU A 8 38.29 78.53 -7.96
CA LEU A 8 37.88 77.63 -9.04
C LEU A 8 38.52 76.24 -8.88
N ILE A 9 39.79 76.18 -8.48
CA ILE A 9 40.48 74.92 -8.14
C ILE A 9 39.86 74.25 -6.91
N LEU A 10 39.48 75.05 -5.90
CA LEU A 10 38.85 74.54 -4.69
C LEU A 10 37.46 73.98 -4.98
N LEU A 11 36.67 74.62 -5.85
CA LEU A 11 35.37 74.12 -6.30
C LEU A 11 35.49 72.84 -7.15
N ILE A 12 36.50 72.74 -8.02
CA ILE A 12 36.76 71.52 -8.80
C ILE A 12 37.23 70.38 -7.90
N SER A 13 38.12 70.64 -6.94
CA SER A 13 38.55 69.64 -5.94
C SER A 13 37.40 69.19 -5.04
N PHE A 14 36.53 70.11 -4.62
CA PHE A 14 35.37 69.80 -3.79
C PHE A 14 34.31 69.00 -4.57
N GLY A 15 34.06 69.35 -5.84
CA GLY A 15 33.20 68.56 -6.73
C GLY A 15 33.72 67.13 -6.93
N SER A 16 35.03 66.97 -7.16
CA SER A 16 35.69 65.65 -7.30
C SER A 16 35.54 64.79 -6.04
N LEU A 17 35.61 65.42 -4.87
CA LEU A 17 35.47 64.77 -3.57
C LEU A 17 34.03 64.30 -3.32
N LEU A 18 33.03 65.10 -3.71
CA LEU A 18 31.61 64.74 -3.61
C LEU A 18 31.24 63.55 -4.52
N TYR A 19 31.81 63.43 -5.72
CA TYR A 19 31.60 62.27 -6.60
C TYR A 19 32.27 60.98 -6.09
N ALA A 20 33.44 61.09 -5.45
CA ALA A 20 34.14 59.93 -4.89
C ALA A 20 33.36 59.31 -3.72
N GLU A 21 32.74 60.14 -2.86
CA GLU A 21 31.95 59.69 -1.72
C GLU A 21 30.71 58.88 -2.14
N ASP A 22 29.99 59.34 -3.16
CA ASP A 22 28.77 58.66 -3.66
C ASP A 22 29.09 57.28 -4.28
N SER A 23 30.22 57.18 -5.00
CA SER A 23 30.69 55.90 -5.58
C SER A 23 31.16 54.89 -4.51
N LEU A 24 31.82 55.35 -3.45
CA LEU A 24 32.25 54.51 -2.33
C LEU A 24 31.07 54.01 -1.51
N ILE A 25 30.06 54.85 -1.28
CA ILE A 25 28.81 54.46 -0.60
C ILE A 25 28.10 53.34 -1.38
N ASN A 26 28.05 53.44 -2.71
CA ASN A 26 27.40 52.44 -3.56
C ASN A 26 28.15 51.09 -3.54
N ILE A 27 29.49 51.10 -3.56
CA ILE A 27 30.30 49.88 -3.44
C ILE A 27 30.12 49.22 -2.07
N GLN A 28 30.10 50.01 -0.98
CA GLN A 28 29.87 49.48 0.37
C GLN A 28 28.45 48.88 0.53
N GLN A 29 27.44 49.51 -0.06
CA GLN A 29 26.08 48.99 -0.09
C GLN A 29 26.00 47.68 -0.89
N LEU A 30 26.67 47.61 -2.03
CA LEU A 30 26.75 46.40 -2.85
C LEU A 30 27.43 45.26 -2.09
N GLN A 31 28.56 45.51 -1.43
CA GLN A 31 29.25 44.51 -0.59
C GLN A 31 28.35 43.99 0.54
N LYS A 32 27.66 44.87 1.26
CA LYS A 32 26.69 44.46 2.30
C LYS A 32 25.55 43.61 1.70
N SER A 33 25.06 43.97 0.52
CA SER A 33 23.99 43.21 -0.16
C SER A 33 24.46 41.82 -0.59
N LEU A 34 25.72 41.69 -1.04
CA LEU A 34 26.33 40.41 -1.41
C LEU A 34 26.53 39.52 -0.19
N GLN A 35 27.09 40.06 0.90
CA GLN A 35 27.26 39.33 2.16
C GLN A 35 25.90 38.85 2.72
N ALA A 36 24.87 39.68 2.65
CA ALA A 36 23.53 39.29 3.08
C ALA A 36 22.96 38.15 2.21
N LYS A 37 23.17 38.21 0.89
CA LYS A 37 22.77 37.14 -0.04
C LYS A 37 23.56 35.85 0.18
N GLU A 38 24.87 35.93 0.38
CA GLU A 38 25.72 34.77 0.69
C GLU A 38 25.26 34.07 1.96
N LYS A 39 25.00 34.84 3.02
CA LYS A 39 24.45 34.30 4.27
C LYS A 39 23.10 33.62 4.05
N GLN A 40 22.20 34.26 3.30
CA GLN A 40 20.89 33.68 2.98
C GLN A 40 21.00 32.39 2.16
N LEU A 41 21.93 32.34 1.20
CA LEU A 41 22.19 31.15 0.40
C LEU A 41 22.76 30.02 1.26
N ALA A 42 23.72 30.31 2.13
CA ALA A 42 24.29 29.32 3.05
C ALA A 42 23.24 28.74 4.01
N GLU A 43 22.34 29.57 4.53
CA GLU A 43 21.21 29.11 5.36
C GLU A 43 20.24 28.22 4.58
N LYS A 44 19.93 28.58 3.33
CA LYS A 44 19.07 27.77 2.45
C LYS A 44 19.73 26.44 2.08
N GLU A 45 21.02 26.44 1.78
CA GLU A 45 21.78 25.23 1.43
C GLU A 45 21.83 24.28 2.63
N LYS A 46 22.08 24.80 3.83
CA LYS A 46 22.02 24.00 5.06
C LYS A 46 20.64 23.38 5.27
N ALA A 47 19.58 24.17 5.14
CA ALA A 47 18.21 23.69 5.30
C ALA A 47 17.83 22.64 4.23
N LEU A 48 18.31 22.80 2.99
CA LEU A 48 18.09 21.84 1.91
C LEU A 48 18.82 20.53 2.19
N ASN A 49 20.09 20.59 2.59
CA ASN A 49 20.88 19.42 2.97
C ASN A 49 20.25 18.63 4.14
N GLU A 50 19.69 19.32 5.13
CA GLU A 50 18.96 18.67 6.23
C GLU A 50 17.68 17.98 5.74
N LYS A 51 16.93 18.63 4.83
CA LYS A 51 15.74 18.03 4.22
C LYS A 51 16.08 16.81 3.37
N GLU A 52 17.13 16.88 2.55
CA GLU A 52 17.58 15.75 1.71
C GLU A 52 17.96 14.54 2.56
N LYS A 53 18.72 14.75 3.65
CA LYS A 53 19.05 13.68 4.59
C LYS A 53 17.80 13.05 5.19
N ARG A 54 16.84 13.87 5.63
CA ARG A 54 15.58 13.39 6.19
C ARG A 54 14.75 12.60 5.17
N LEU A 55 14.67 13.09 3.93
CA LEU A 55 13.96 12.41 2.85
C LEU A 55 14.59 11.05 2.55
N LYS A 56 15.92 10.97 2.48
CA LYS A 56 16.63 9.71 2.25
C LYS A 56 16.37 8.68 3.36
N THR A 57 16.35 9.10 4.61
CA THR A 57 15.98 8.21 5.73
C THR A 57 14.54 7.74 5.61
N LEU A 58 13.61 8.65 5.31
CA LEU A 58 12.19 8.30 5.18
C LEU A 58 11.94 7.34 3.99
N GLU A 59 12.65 7.53 2.88
CA GLU A 59 12.59 6.65 1.72
C GLU A 59 13.11 5.25 2.07
N ALA A 60 14.23 5.15 2.81
CA ALA A 60 14.74 3.87 3.28
C ALA A 60 13.76 3.16 4.21
N ASP A 61 13.14 3.89 5.15
CA ASP A 61 12.14 3.34 6.08
C ASP A 61 10.88 2.87 5.34
N LEU A 62 10.42 3.63 4.34
CA LEU A 62 9.26 3.27 3.53
C LEU A 62 9.53 2.02 2.70
N ASN A 63 10.70 1.92 2.07
CA ASN A 63 11.11 0.73 1.33
C ASN A 63 11.21 -0.50 2.24
N ALA A 64 11.75 -0.35 3.45
CA ALA A 64 11.81 -1.44 4.43
C ALA A 64 10.41 -1.91 4.83
N LYS A 65 9.50 -0.97 5.14
CA LYS A 65 8.10 -1.28 5.46
C LYS A 65 7.36 -1.94 4.31
N GLN A 66 7.58 -1.49 3.08
CA GLN A 66 6.97 -2.11 1.90
C GLN A 66 7.40 -3.57 1.76
N LYS A 67 8.69 -3.86 1.94
CA LYS A 67 9.21 -5.22 1.88
C LYS A 67 8.61 -6.11 2.99
N GLU A 68 8.53 -5.60 4.21
CA GLU A 68 7.89 -6.32 5.32
C GLU A 68 6.41 -6.63 5.03
N LEU A 69 5.67 -5.67 4.47
CA LEU A 69 4.28 -5.88 4.07
C LEU A 69 4.13 -6.94 2.97
N GLU A 70 5.03 -6.95 1.99
CA GLU A 70 5.05 -7.97 0.94
C GLU A 70 5.35 -9.37 1.52
N GLU A 71 6.28 -9.48 2.47
CA GLU A 71 6.60 -10.73 3.16
C GLU A 71 5.43 -11.25 4.00
N ILE A 72 4.74 -10.36 4.73
CA ILE A 72 3.54 -10.68 5.50
C ILE A 72 2.43 -11.16 4.55
N ARG A 73 2.20 -10.44 3.45
CA ARG A 73 1.18 -10.82 2.44
C ARG A 73 1.45 -12.19 1.86
N ASN A 74 2.71 -12.48 1.51
CA ASN A 74 3.10 -13.79 0.98
C ASN A 74 2.93 -14.91 2.01
N THR A 75 3.23 -14.63 3.28
CA THR A 75 3.01 -15.58 4.38
C THR A 75 1.53 -15.89 4.55
N ILE A 76 0.67 -14.87 4.57
CA ILE A 76 -0.78 -15.03 4.67
C ILE A 76 -1.31 -15.86 3.49
N GLN A 77 -0.85 -15.57 2.27
CA GLN A 77 -1.27 -16.30 1.08
C GLN A 77 -0.88 -17.79 1.16
N LYS A 78 0.35 -18.09 1.58
CA LYS A 78 0.79 -19.48 1.79
C LYS A 78 -0.04 -20.21 2.83
N ILE A 79 -0.26 -19.60 3.99
CA ILE A 79 -1.10 -20.18 5.05
C ILE A 79 -2.51 -20.45 4.53
N TYR A 80 -3.07 -19.51 3.76
CA TYR A 80 -4.39 -19.69 3.15
C TYR A 80 -4.43 -20.84 2.15
N ASP A 81 -3.43 -20.94 1.28
CA ASP A 81 -3.34 -22.01 0.27
C ASP A 81 -3.11 -23.39 0.92
N ASP A 82 -2.30 -23.46 1.98
CA ASP A 82 -2.05 -24.67 2.75
C ASP A 82 -3.34 -25.14 3.47
N LEU A 83 -4.06 -24.22 4.13
CA LEU A 83 -5.34 -24.52 4.77
C LEU A 83 -6.38 -24.99 3.75
N LYS A 84 -6.47 -24.32 2.60
CA LYS A 84 -7.36 -24.72 1.52
C LYS A 84 -6.99 -26.10 0.96
N GLY A 85 -5.69 -26.39 0.80
CA GLY A 85 -5.21 -27.69 0.34
C GLY A 85 -5.59 -28.83 1.28
N VAL A 86 -5.39 -28.63 2.60
CA VAL A 86 -5.78 -29.62 3.63
C VAL A 86 -7.30 -29.85 3.65
N ASP A 87 -8.08 -28.78 3.56
CA ASP A 87 -9.55 -28.87 3.49
C ASP A 87 -9.99 -29.64 2.23
N ASP A 88 -9.40 -29.36 1.08
CA ASP A 88 -9.71 -30.01 -0.19
C ASP A 88 -9.37 -31.51 -0.17
N GLU A 89 -8.21 -31.90 0.37
CA GLU A 89 -7.84 -33.32 0.52
C GLU A 89 -8.80 -34.09 1.43
N ASN A 90 -9.21 -33.48 2.53
CA ASN A 90 -10.14 -34.09 3.48
C ASN A 90 -11.54 -34.25 2.85
N ILE A 91 -11.99 -33.24 2.11
CA ILE A 91 -13.25 -33.32 1.35
C ILE A 91 -13.16 -34.42 0.29
N ASP A 92 -12.04 -34.52 -0.45
CA ASP A 92 -11.86 -35.54 -1.48
C ASP A 92 -11.88 -36.97 -0.91
N LYS A 93 -11.26 -37.19 0.26
CA LYS A 93 -11.33 -38.47 0.98
C LYS A 93 -12.77 -38.81 1.39
N LEU A 94 -13.50 -37.82 1.91
CA LEU A 94 -14.89 -38.01 2.31
C LEU A 94 -15.81 -38.26 1.10
N VAL A 95 -15.63 -37.52 0.01
CA VAL A 95 -16.34 -37.73 -1.26
C VAL A 95 -16.10 -39.14 -1.78
N LYS A 96 -14.85 -39.62 -1.80
CA LYS A 96 -14.54 -41.01 -2.22
C LYS A 96 -15.25 -42.04 -1.35
N THR A 97 -15.23 -41.85 -0.03
CA THR A 97 -15.86 -42.77 0.93
C THR A 97 -17.38 -42.82 0.74
N LEU A 98 -18.03 -41.66 0.70
CA LEU A 98 -19.49 -41.58 0.54
C LEU A 98 -19.93 -42.00 -0.87
N SER A 99 -19.13 -41.75 -1.91
CA SER A 99 -19.37 -42.18 -3.29
C SER A 99 -19.36 -43.70 -3.47
N ASN A 100 -18.71 -44.43 -2.56
CA ASN A 100 -18.67 -45.89 -2.55
C ASN A 100 -19.64 -46.48 -1.51
N THR A 101 -20.32 -45.62 -0.75
CA THR A 101 -21.34 -46.01 0.22
C THR A 101 -22.70 -46.11 -0.47
N LYS A 102 -23.57 -47.02 -0.02
CA LYS A 102 -24.94 -47.15 -0.55
C LYS A 102 -25.68 -45.81 -0.40
N PRO A 103 -26.46 -45.35 -1.43
CA PRO A 103 -27.08 -44.02 -1.41
C PRO A 103 -27.92 -43.72 -0.16
N LYS A 104 -28.67 -44.71 0.34
CA LYS A 104 -29.50 -44.55 1.55
C LYS A 104 -28.66 -44.32 2.82
N SER A 105 -27.55 -45.03 2.96
CA SER A 105 -26.64 -44.88 4.11
C SER A 105 -25.87 -43.56 4.03
N ALA A 106 -25.42 -43.17 2.84
CA ALA A 106 -24.77 -41.87 2.63
C ALA A 106 -25.75 -40.72 2.89
N ALA A 107 -27.02 -40.83 2.49
CA ALA A 107 -28.05 -39.84 2.80
C ALA A 107 -28.25 -39.67 4.31
N ALA A 108 -28.31 -40.76 5.09
CA ALA A 108 -28.43 -40.69 6.55
C ALA A 108 -27.22 -40.02 7.23
N ILE A 109 -26.02 -40.13 6.64
CA ILE A 109 -24.82 -39.42 7.12
C ILE A 109 -24.95 -37.92 6.79
N ILE A 110 -25.30 -37.59 5.53
CA ILE A 110 -25.48 -36.21 5.07
C ILE A 110 -26.59 -35.49 5.85
N GLU A 111 -27.66 -36.19 6.21
CA GLU A 111 -28.77 -35.63 7.00
C GLU A 111 -28.29 -35.04 8.34
N LYS A 112 -27.35 -35.73 9.00
CA LYS A 112 -26.77 -35.32 10.28
C LYS A 112 -25.57 -34.38 10.15
N MET A 113 -25.10 -34.16 8.92
CA MET A 113 -23.95 -33.29 8.63
C MET A 113 -24.37 -31.81 8.63
N ASP A 114 -23.42 -30.93 8.96
CA ASP A 114 -23.60 -29.50 8.76
C ASP A 114 -23.90 -29.20 7.28
N ASP A 115 -24.81 -28.24 7.05
CA ASP A 115 -25.30 -27.93 5.71
C ASP A 115 -24.16 -27.50 4.77
N ASN A 116 -23.22 -26.68 5.26
CA ASN A 116 -22.12 -26.18 4.43
C ASN A 116 -21.17 -27.31 4.05
N GLN A 117 -20.89 -28.24 4.97
CA GLN A 117 -20.07 -29.41 4.67
C GLN A 117 -20.76 -30.36 3.69
N ALA A 118 -22.07 -30.60 3.87
CA ALA A 118 -22.86 -31.40 2.95
C ALA A 118 -22.83 -30.82 1.53
N VAL A 119 -23.02 -29.51 1.38
CA VAL A 119 -22.93 -28.80 0.10
C VAL A 119 -21.54 -28.97 -0.53
N LYS A 120 -20.46 -28.76 0.23
CA LYS A 120 -19.09 -28.91 -0.29
C LYS A 120 -18.83 -30.32 -0.82
N VAL A 121 -19.22 -31.34 -0.05
CA VAL A 121 -19.07 -32.76 -0.44
C VAL A 121 -19.90 -33.09 -1.69
N LEU A 122 -21.19 -32.74 -1.69
CA LEU A 122 -22.11 -33.08 -2.77
C LEU A 122 -21.79 -32.34 -4.08
N LYS A 123 -21.24 -31.13 -3.99
CA LYS A 123 -20.79 -30.33 -5.16
C LYS A 123 -19.54 -30.90 -5.82
N ARG A 124 -18.64 -31.51 -5.04
CA ARG A 124 -17.40 -32.13 -5.52
C ARG A 124 -17.56 -33.61 -5.91
N MET A 125 -18.72 -34.19 -5.59
CA MET A 125 -19.09 -35.56 -5.96
C MET A 125 -19.58 -35.64 -7.41
N ASP A 126 -19.35 -36.79 -8.06
CA ASP A 126 -19.94 -37.09 -9.37
C ASP A 126 -21.47 -36.82 -9.38
N PRO A 127 -22.00 -36.07 -10.37
CA PRO A 127 -23.40 -35.63 -10.37
C PRO A 127 -24.41 -36.78 -10.26
N LYS A 128 -24.12 -37.95 -10.86
CA LYS A 128 -25.02 -39.10 -10.81
C LYS A 128 -25.08 -39.69 -9.41
N LYS A 129 -23.92 -39.82 -8.74
CA LYS A 129 -23.84 -40.29 -7.34
C LYS A 129 -24.49 -39.31 -6.38
N SER A 130 -24.19 -38.01 -6.54
CA SER A 130 -24.77 -36.93 -5.75
C SER A 130 -26.29 -36.89 -5.88
N GLY A 131 -26.83 -37.02 -7.10
CA GLY A 131 -28.28 -37.08 -7.36
C GLY A 131 -28.95 -38.30 -6.72
N ALA A 132 -28.30 -39.46 -6.71
CA ALA A 132 -28.83 -40.66 -6.04
C ALA A 132 -28.91 -40.49 -4.51
N ILE A 133 -27.89 -39.86 -3.91
CA ILE A 133 -27.89 -39.53 -2.47
C ILE A 133 -28.97 -38.48 -2.18
N MET A 134 -29.08 -37.44 -3.00
CA MET A 134 -30.10 -36.39 -2.83
C MET A 134 -31.52 -36.95 -2.95
N THR A 135 -31.74 -37.92 -3.84
CA THR A 135 -33.02 -38.63 -3.95
C THR A 135 -33.34 -39.42 -2.68
N ALA A 136 -32.34 -40.12 -2.11
CA ALA A 136 -32.52 -40.85 -0.86
C ALA A 136 -32.72 -39.91 0.34
N LEU A 137 -32.04 -38.76 0.36
CA LEU A 137 -32.21 -37.71 1.36
C LEU A 137 -33.60 -37.09 1.25
N GLY A 138 -34.07 -36.73 0.06
CA GLY A 138 -35.41 -36.18 -0.13
C GLY A 138 -36.54 -37.13 0.31
N LYS A 139 -36.30 -38.45 0.28
CA LYS A 139 -37.24 -39.45 0.82
C LYS A 139 -37.25 -39.54 2.35
N SER A 140 -36.14 -39.19 3.02
CA SER A 140 -35.99 -39.29 4.48
C SER A 140 -36.20 -37.95 5.18
N ASN A 141 -35.72 -36.86 4.58
CA ASN A 141 -35.74 -35.50 5.10
C ASN A 141 -35.84 -34.49 3.94
N PRO A 142 -37.06 -34.22 3.42
CA PRO A 142 -37.27 -33.36 2.26
C PRO A 142 -36.88 -31.89 2.53
N GLU A 143 -37.04 -31.40 3.76
CA GLU A 143 -36.67 -30.04 4.15
C GLU A 143 -35.15 -29.84 4.05
N LYS A 144 -34.36 -30.80 4.57
CA LYS A 144 -32.89 -30.78 4.48
C LYS A 144 -32.44 -30.85 3.03
N ALA A 145 -33.06 -31.72 2.22
CA ALA A 145 -32.74 -31.84 0.80
C ALA A 145 -32.99 -30.51 0.05
N ALA A 146 -34.15 -29.88 0.26
CA ALA A 146 -34.48 -28.59 -0.35
C ALA A 146 -33.51 -27.49 0.08
N LYS A 147 -33.13 -27.44 1.37
CA LYS A 147 -32.16 -26.48 1.89
C LYS A 147 -30.79 -26.62 1.22
N ILE A 148 -30.26 -27.84 1.14
CA ILE A 148 -28.98 -28.11 0.48
C ILE A 148 -29.06 -27.78 -1.01
N SER A 149 -30.14 -28.14 -1.70
CA SER A 149 -30.36 -27.78 -3.10
C SER A 149 -30.36 -26.27 -3.34
N GLY A 150 -31.00 -25.48 -2.47
CA GLY A 150 -30.97 -24.02 -2.53
C GLY A 150 -29.56 -23.43 -2.33
N GLN A 151 -28.76 -24.05 -1.47
CA GLN A 151 -27.37 -23.62 -1.24
C GLN A 151 -26.43 -24.00 -2.38
N LEU A 152 -26.69 -25.12 -3.10
CA LEU A 152 -25.88 -25.54 -4.25
C LEU A 152 -25.92 -24.54 -5.41
N ILE A 153 -27.03 -23.82 -5.56
CA ILE A 153 -27.22 -22.80 -6.62
C ILE A 153 -26.86 -21.38 -6.18
N SER A 154 -26.61 -21.17 -4.87
CA SER A 154 -26.28 -19.84 -4.34
C SER A 154 -24.76 -19.58 -4.45
N PRO A 155 -24.33 -18.37 -4.87
CA PRO A 155 -22.92 -17.99 -4.83
C PRO A 155 -22.42 -18.04 -3.39
N GLN A 156 -21.36 -18.82 -3.13
CA GLN A 156 -20.67 -18.80 -1.85
C GLN A 156 -19.94 -17.45 -1.77
N ARG A 157 -20.44 -16.55 -0.92
CA ARG A 157 -19.77 -15.28 -0.58
C ARG A 157 -18.66 -15.52 0.41
#